data_AF-A0AA91A283-F1
#
_entry.id   AF-A0AA91A283-F1
#
_cell.length_a   1.000
_cell.length_b   1.000
_cell.length_c   1.000
_cell.angle_alpha   90.00
_cell.angle_beta   90.00
_cell.angle_gamma   90.00
#
_symmetry.space_group_name_H-M   'P 1'
#
loop_
_entity.id
_entity.type
_entity.pdbx_description
1 polymer ?
#
loop_
_entity_poly.entity_id
_entity_poly.type
_entity_poly.pdbx_seq_one_letter_code
_entity_poly.pdbx_strand_id
1 'polypeptide(L)'
;MIGKLKKGASFGGCVRYVTGKDEAKILASDGVLLGTNAEIVQSFELQRQLNPRIKKPVGHIALSFKPEDKPRLTDDFMAKIALEYMQMMGINDTQFIIVRHHNTDNPHCHIVYNRINNEGKLISDRNDYRRNEQVTKALKSKYGLTYGTDKSKTNTRKLRNAERAKYEIHNAVNDALKVADSWQKFKSGLEKRGVHLEFVYKDKERSKVQGIRFCKDGYSFKGTQISRDYSFGKLNARFEGTENLLSARAKSAQQYEQGCHKNEQMPFMSESSQDPWDGISSIGLFAPANAQTFEQFPEDESAKKKKKKRRRGFSL
;
A
#
# COMPACT_ATOMS: atom_id res chain seq x y z
N MET A 1 4.71 -7.39 -6.31
CA MET A 1 5.17 -6.07 -6.85
C MET A 1 4.35 -4.87 -6.36
N ILE A 2 5.03 -3.77 -6.02
CA ILE A 2 4.51 -2.43 -5.67
C ILE A 2 5.35 -1.37 -6.40
N GLY A 3 4.71 -0.37 -7.01
CA GLY A 3 5.39 0.78 -7.62
C GLY A 3 5.22 2.05 -6.79
N LYS A 4 6.33 2.73 -6.46
CA LYS A 4 6.33 4.01 -5.74
C LYS A 4 6.82 5.13 -6.65
N LEU A 5 5.92 6.07 -6.95
CA LEU A 5 6.19 7.20 -7.83
C LEU A 5 6.74 8.39 -7.01
N LYS A 6 7.79 9.03 -7.51
CA LYS A 6 8.37 10.27 -7.03
C LYS A 6 8.64 11.19 -8.22
N LYS A 7 8.53 12.50 -7.99
CA LYS A 7 8.83 13.54 -8.99
C LYS A 7 9.87 14.50 -8.40
N GLY A 8 10.99 14.67 -9.09
CA GLY A 8 12.16 15.42 -8.60
C GLY A 8 12.49 16.64 -9.44
N ALA A 9 13.30 17.53 -8.87
CA ALA A 9 13.77 18.75 -9.54
C ALA A 9 15.18 18.61 -10.15
N SER A 10 16.00 17.67 -9.68
CA SER A 10 17.42 17.52 -10.06
C SER A 10 17.73 16.09 -10.47
N PHE A 11 18.23 15.91 -11.70
CA PHE A 11 18.73 14.61 -12.16
C PHE A 11 20.01 14.23 -11.42
N GLY A 12 20.89 15.18 -11.09
CA GLY A 12 22.12 14.93 -10.34
C GLY A 12 21.88 14.22 -9.00
N GLY A 13 20.91 14.70 -8.23
CA GLY A 13 20.51 14.05 -6.98
C GLY A 13 19.93 12.65 -7.22
N CYS A 14 19.07 12.50 -8.23
CA CYS A 14 18.39 11.25 -8.56
C CYS A 14 19.33 10.16 -9.05
N VAL A 15 20.21 10.47 -10.01
CA VAL A 15 21.21 9.57 -10.56
C VAL A 15 22.15 9.13 -9.43
N ARG A 16 22.75 10.06 -8.68
CA ARG A 16 23.63 9.72 -7.55
C ARG A 16 22.96 8.80 -6.53
N TYR A 17 21.67 9.02 -6.25
CA TYR A 17 20.92 8.16 -5.34
C TYR A 17 20.74 6.73 -5.87
N VAL A 18 20.49 6.55 -7.18
CA VAL A 18 20.26 5.21 -7.76
C VAL A 18 21.53 4.50 -8.17
N THR A 19 22.58 5.19 -8.60
CA THR A 19 23.84 4.58 -9.07
C THR A 19 24.95 4.62 -8.03
N GLY A 20 24.86 5.46 -6.99
CA GLY A 20 25.91 5.65 -5.99
C GLY A 20 25.98 4.58 -4.89
N LYS A 21 25.29 3.44 -5.05
CA LYS A 21 25.44 2.30 -4.15
C LYS A 21 26.40 1.29 -4.79
N ASP A 22 27.27 0.68 -3.99
CA ASP A 22 28.35 -0.19 -4.47
C ASP A 22 27.88 -1.40 -5.32
N GLU A 23 26.62 -1.80 -5.20
CA GLU A 23 26.01 -2.89 -5.96
C GLU A 23 24.90 -2.43 -6.92
N ALA A 24 24.93 -1.17 -7.34
CA ALA A 24 23.99 -0.67 -8.34
C ALA A 24 24.36 -1.21 -9.72
N LYS A 25 23.39 -1.82 -10.40
CA LYS A 25 23.55 -2.33 -11.78
C LYS A 25 22.51 -1.72 -12.70
N ILE A 26 22.94 -1.09 -13.79
CA ILE A 26 22.03 -0.60 -14.84
C ILE A 26 21.57 -1.82 -15.66
N LEU A 27 20.26 -2.04 -15.69
CA LEU A 27 19.64 -3.16 -16.41
C LEU A 27 19.25 -2.80 -17.85
N ALA A 28 18.81 -1.56 -18.06
CA ALA A 28 18.41 -1.04 -19.36
C ALA A 28 18.45 0.50 -19.35
N SER A 29 18.59 1.10 -20.53
CA SER A 29 18.53 2.55 -20.71
C SER A 29 18.16 2.89 -22.15
N ASP A 30 17.66 4.09 -22.36
CA ASP A 30 17.49 4.67 -23.70
C ASP A 30 17.82 6.16 -23.69
N GLY A 31 18.49 6.63 -24.74
CA GLY A 31 18.86 8.04 -24.95
C GLY A 31 19.85 8.64 -23.94
N VAL A 32 20.55 7.84 -23.13
CA VAL A 32 21.44 8.29 -22.05
C VAL A 32 22.83 7.69 -22.20
N LEU A 33 23.88 8.50 -22.03
CA LEU A 33 25.27 8.04 -21.99
C LEU A 33 25.60 7.42 -20.64
N LEU A 34 26.07 6.18 -20.62
CA LEU A 34 26.27 5.38 -19.39
C LEU A 34 27.71 5.38 -18.83
N GLY A 35 28.63 6.21 -19.35
CA GLY A 35 30.03 6.16 -18.95
C GLY A 35 30.25 6.63 -17.50
N THR A 36 29.85 7.85 -17.18
CA THR A 36 29.92 8.41 -15.81
C THR A 36 28.58 8.96 -15.33
N ASN A 37 28.41 9.07 -14.01
CA ASN A 37 27.23 9.75 -13.44
C ASN A 37 27.08 11.19 -13.97
N ALA A 38 28.18 11.88 -14.27
CA ALA A 38 28.14 13.22 -14.85
C ALA A 38 27.58 13.20 -16.29
N GLU A 39 27.94 12.20 -17.09
CA GLU A 39 27.43 12.03 -18.45
C GLU A 39 25.95 11.64 -18.46
N ILE A 40 25.54 10.70 -17.59
CA ILE A 40 24.13 10.32 -17.42
C ILE A 40 23.29 11.57 -17.11
N VAL A 41 23.74 12.37 -16.13
CA VAL A 41 23.05 13.60 -15.73
C VAL A 41 23.01 14.61 -16.88
N GLN A 42 24.12 14.78 -17.61
CA GLN A 42 24.16 15.68 -18.76
C GLN A 42 23.18 15.24 -19.86
N SER A 43 23.09 13.94 -20.18
CA SER A 43 22.10 13.44 -21.14
C SER A 43 20.67 13.82 -20.76
N PHE A 44 20.29 13.61 -19.49
CA PHE A 44 18.98 13.99 -18.98
C PHE A 44 18.73 15.51 -19.00
N GLU A 45 19.74 16.29 -18.63
CA GLU A 45 19.65 17.76 -18.62
C GLU A 45 19.53 18.34 -20.02
N LEU A 46 20.12 17.71 -21.04
CA LEU A 46 19.96 18.13 -22.45
C LEU A 46 18.50 17.99 -22.89
N GLN A 47 17.85 16.84 -22.65
CA GLN A 47 16.42 16.71 -22.99
C GLN A 47 15.53 17.62 -22.13
N ARG A 48 15.89 17.87 -20.86
CA ARG A 48 15.16 18.82 -20.00
C ARG A 48 15.06 20.21 -20.63
N GLN A 49 16.07 20.64 -21.40
CA GLN A 49 16.09 21.95 -22.05
C GLN A 49 15.03 22.13 -23.13
N LEU A 50 14.42 21.05 -23.63
CA LEU A 50 13.27 21.15 -24.55
C LEU A 50 12.06 21.83 -23.89
N ASN A 51 11.96 21.82 -22.55
CA ASN A 51 10.91 22.52 -21.82
C ASN A 51 11.38 23.03 -20.44
N PRO A 52 12.14 24.14 -20.40
CA PRO A 52 12.77 24.62 -19.17
C PRO A 52 11.78 25.16 -18.12
N ARG A 53 10.51 25.34 -18.50
CA ARG A 53 9.43 25.82 -17.61
C ARG A 53 9.03 24.78 -16.55
N ILE A 54 9.34 23.49 -16.80
CA ILE A 54 8.97 22.40 -15.90
C ILE A 54 9.92 22.36 -14.70
N LYS A 55 9.39 22.70 -13.51
CA LYS A 55 10.16 22.72 -12.25
C LYS A 55 10.55 21.33 -11.71
N LYS A 56 9.84 20.29 -12.13
CA LYS A 56 10.04 18.90 -11.69
C LYS A 56 10.12 17.95 -12.89
N PRO A 57 11.23 17.97 -13.64
CA PRO A 57 11.39 17.19 -14.86
C PRO A 57 11.73 15.72 -14.58
N VAL A 58 12.17 15.39 -13.36
CA VAL A 58 12.62 14.02 -13.04
C VAL A 58 11.43 13.16 -12.67
N GLY A 59 11.27 12.03 -13.36
CA GLY A 59 10.41 10.94 -12.94
C GLY A 59 11.24 9.85 -12.28
N HIS A 60 10.85 9.43 -11.08
CA HIS A 60 11.51 8.34 -10.35
C HIS A 60 10.48 7.33 -9.88
N ILE A 61 10.66 6.07 -10.24
CA ILE A 61 9.76 4.98 -9.85
C ILE A 61 10.60 3.88 -9.22
N ALA A 62 10.27 3.50 -7.98
CA ALA A 62 10.82 2.29 -7.38
C ALA A 62 9.82 1.15 -7.54
N LEU A 63 10.21 0.10 -8.26
CA LEU A 63 9.45 -1.15 -8.35
C LEU A 63 10.04 -2.14 -7.35
N SER A 64 9.27 -2.44 -6.31
CA SER A 64 9.66 -3.40 -5.27
C SER A 64 8.89 -4.70 -5.43
N PHE A 65 9.61 -5.81 -5.33
CA PHE A 65 9.08 -7.16 -5.42
C PHE A 65 9.08 -7.82 -4.05
N LYS A 66 8.34 -8.92 -3.96
CA LYS A 66 8.26 -9.71 -2.76
C LYS A 66 9.50 -10.61 -2.65
N PRO A 67 10.05 -10.87 -1.45
CA PRO A 67 11.19 -11.78 -1.29
C PRO A 67 10.96 -13.16 -1.91
N GLU A 68 9.71 -13.63 -1.89
CA GLU A 68 9.28 -14.90 -2.49
C GLU A 68 9.50 -14.94 -4.01
N ASP A 69 9.45 -13.79 -4.68
CA ASP A 69 9.68 -13.68 -6.13
C ASP A 69 11.20 -13.65 -6.48
N LYS A 70 12.09 -13.49 -5.49
CA LYS A 70 13.55 -13.30 -5.67
C LYS A 70 14.21 -14.33 -6.60
N PRO A 71 13.94 -15.64 -6.52
CA PRO A 71 14.60 -16.65 -7.37
C PRO A 71 14.32 -16.47 -8.86
N ARG A 72 13.20 -15.84 -9.22
CA ARG A 72 12.77 -15.63 -10.61
C ARG A 72 13.19 -14.26 -11.15
N LEU A 73 13.63 -13.34 -10.29
CA LEU A 73 14.00 -11.97 -10.64
C LEU A 73 15.45 -11.90 -11.13
N THR A 74 15.67 -12.46 -12.32
CA THR A 74 16.89 -12.22 -13.11
C THR A 74 16.93 -10.78 -13.62
N ASP A 75 18.11 -10.31 -14.02
CA ASP A 75 18.29 -8.96 -14.55
C ASP A 75 17.41 -8.71 -15.78
N ASP A 76 17.42 -9.63 -16.74
CA ASP A 76 16.59 -9.55 -17.95
C ASP A 76 15.10 -9.55 -17.64
N PHE A 77 14.67 -10.37 -16.67
CA PHE A 77 13.27 -10.43 -16.29
C PHE A 77 12.82 -9.13 -15.60
N MET A 78 13.66 -8.55 -14.74
CA MET A 78 13.37 -7.25 -14.14
C MET A 78 13.37 -6.11 -15.16
N ALA A 79 14.31 -6.10 -16.11
CA ALA A 79 14.32 -5.14 -17.21
C ALA A 79 13.02 -5.24 -18.02
N LYS A 80 12.62 -6.47 -18.40
CA LYS A 80 11.37 -6.73 -19.13
C LYS A 80 10.14 -6.22 -18.40
N ILE A 81 9.99 -6.54 -17.11
CA ILE A 81 8.85 -6.06 -16.29
C ILE A 81 8.86 -4.54 -16.21
N ALA A 82 10.03 -3.92 -15.99
CA ALA A 82 10.14 -2.48 -15.83
C ALA A 82 9.84 -1.72 -17.13
N LEU A 83 10.28 -2.23 -18.28
CA LEU A 83 9.95 -1.68 -19.60
C LEU A 83 8.46 -1.79 -19.91
N GLU A 84 7.86 -2.96 -19.68
CA GLU A 84 6.41 -3.13 -19.87
C GLU A 84 5.60 -2.24 -18.91
N TYR A 85 6.07 -2.11 -17.67
CA TYR A 85 5.49 -1.18 -16.70
C TYR A 85 5.53 0.27 -17.22
N MET A 86 6.65 0.73 -17.79
CA MET A 86 6.75 2.07 -18.38
C MET A 86 5.74 2.27 -19.51
N GLN A 87 5.65 1.30 -20.43
CA GLN A 87 4.72 1.34 -21.55
C GLN A 87 3.27 1.44 -21.08
N MET A 88 2.86 0.59 -20.13
CA MET A 88 1.51 0.62 -19.54
C MET A 88 1.24 1.89 -18.72
N MET A 89 2.29 2.52 -18.19
CA MET A 89 2.20 3.82 -17.51
C MET A 89 2.12 5.00 -18.47
N GLY A 90 2.32 4.78 -19.78
CA GLY A 90 2.40 5.84 -20.79
C GLY A 90 3.67 6.68 -20.67
N ILE A 91 4.75 6.06 -20.19
CA ILE A 91 6.09 6.65 -20.15
C ILE A 91 6.83 6.13 -21.37
N ASN A 92 6.64 6.83 -22.49
CA ASN A 92 7.16 6.47 -23.80
C ASN A 92 7.94 7.65 -24.38
N ASP A 93 8.77 7.36 -25.39
CA ASP A 93 9.48 8.38 -26.18
C ASP A 93 10.24 9.38 -25.32
N THR A 94 11.00 8.87 -24.34
CA THR A 94 11.77 9.70 -23.42
C THR A 94 12.99 8.94 -22.90
N GLN A 95 14.03 9.68 -22.51
CA GLN A 95 15.20 9.10 -21.87
C GLN A 95 14.85 8.38 -20.57
N PHE A 96 15.51 7.24 -20.34
CA PHE A 96 15.44 6.56 -19.06
C PHE A 96 16.68 5.72 -18.75
N ILE A 97 16.83 5.39 -17.47
CA ILE A 97 17.70 4.33 -16.97
C ILE A 97 16.91 3.46 -15.98
N ILE A 98 17.19 2.16 -15.97
CA ILE A 98 16.64 1.18 -15.04
C ILE A 98 17.79 0.61 -14.23
N VAL A 99 17.75 0.76 -12.91
CA VAL A 99 18.86 0.41 -12.02
C VAL A 99 18.38 -0.56 -10.93
N ARG A 100 19.03 -1.71 -10.81
CA ARG A 100 18.82 -2.69 -9.74
C ARG A 100 19.77 -2.44 -8.58
N HIS A 101 19.31 -2.68 -7.35
CA HIS A 101 20.18 -2.82 -6.17
C HIS A 101 20.14 -4.28 -5.69
N HIS A 102 21.30 -4.88 -5.39
CA HIS A 102 21.39 -6.29 -4.97
C HIS A 102 21.32 -6.47 -3.43
N ASN A 103 21.81 -5.52 -2.62
CA ASN A 103 21.92 -5.65 -1.17
C ASN A 103 20.76 -5.06 -0.33
N THR A 104 19.52 -5.43 -0.64
CA THR A 104 18.36 -5.00 0.18
C THR A 104 17.42 -6.14 0.50
N ASP A 105 16.74 -6.06 1.65
CA ASP A 105 15.76 -7.04 2.14
C ASP A 105 14.77 -7.50 1.05
N ASN A 106 14.33 -6.58 0.18
CA ASN A 106 13.40 -6.86 -0.91
C ASN A 106 14.07 -6.61 -2.28
N PRO A 107 13.93 -7.52 -3.25
CA PRO A 107 14.37 -7.26 -4.62
C PRO A 107 13.64 -6.04 -5.17
N HIS A 108 14.38 -5.08 -5.72
CA HIS A 108 13.79 -3.90 -6.32
C HIS A 108 14.68 -3.31 -7.41
N CYS A 109 14.04 -2.54 -8.29
CA CYS A 109 14.72 -1.70 -9.27
C CYS A 109 14.12 -0.29 -9.27
N HIS A 110 14.92 0.65 -9.76
CA HIS A 110 14.60 2.06 -9.90
C HIS A 110 14.55 2.43 -11.37
N ILE A 111 13.47 3.06 -11.79
CA ILE A 111 13.33 3.68 -13.10
C ILE A 111 13.51 5.18 -12.89
N VAL A 112 14.50 5.76 -13.55
CA VAL A 112 14.68 7.20 -13.64
C VAL A 112 14.44 7.59 -15.08
N TYR A 113 13.51 8.51 -15.32
CA TYR A 113 13.14 8.93 -16.67
C TYR A 113 12.92 10.44 -16.73
N ASN A 114 13.01 11.00 -17.94
CA ASN A 114 12.66 12.38 -18.16
C ASN A 114 11.13 12.52 -18.31
N ARG A 115 10.52 13.43 -17.57
CA ARG A 115 9.09 13.73 -17.74
C ARG A 115 8.84 14.59 -18.97
N ILE A 116 9.89 15.13 -19.58
CA ILE A 116 9.83 15.80 -20.86
C ILE A 116 10.18 14.76 -21.93
N ASN A 117 9.25 14.49 -22.83
CA ASN A 117 9.44 13.50 -23.90
C ASN A 117 10.29 14.07 -25.03
N ASN A 118 10.51 13.28 -26.08
CA ASN A 118 11.38 13.62 -27.21
C ASN A 118 10.87 14.84 -28.00
N GLU A 119 9.57 15.15 -27.95
CA GLU A 119 8.98 16.35 -28.55
C GLU A 119 8.93 17.57 -27.61
N GLY A 120 9.57 17.50 -26.43
CA GLY A 120 9.55 18.60 -25.46
C GLY A 120 8.24 18.75 -24.68
N LYS A 121 7.32 17.78 -24.78
CA LYS A 121 6.04 17.78 -24.07
C LYS A 121 6.16 17.10 -22.71
N LEU A 122 5.42 17.60 -21.73
CA LEU A 122 5.33 17.00 -20.41
C LEU A 122 4.48 15.72 -20.47
N ILE A 123 5.06 14.59 -20.07
CA ILE A 123 4.35 13.33 -19.86
C ILE A 123 3.31 13.54 -18.74
N SER A 124 2.06 13.26 -19.07
CA SER A 124 0.91 13.49 -18.18
C SER A 124 1.02 12.68 -16.90
N ASP A 125 0.89 13.36 -15.75
CA ASP A 125 0.78 12.74 -14.44
C ASP A 125 -0.68 12.57 -13.97
N ARG A 126 -1.65 12.82 -14.86
CA ARG A 126 -3.07 12.69 -14.52
C ARG A 126 -3.38 11.24 -14.18
N ASN A 127 -3.88 11.04 -12.95
CA ASN A 127 -4.26 9.74 -12.40
C ASN A 127 -3.13 8.70 -12.38
N ASP A 128 -1.87 9.13 -12.34
CA ASP A 128 -0.70 8.24 -12.36
C ASP A 128 -0.67 7.25 -11.19
N TYR A 129 -1.11 7.64 -9.99
CA TYR A 129 -1.24 6.72 -8.85
C TYR A 129 -2.27 5.61 -9.10
N ARG A 130 -3.43 5.96 -9.70
CA ARG A 130 -4.47 4.99 -10.05
C ARG A 130 -4.01 4.07 -11.17
N ARG A 131 -3.35 4.64 -12.19
CA ARG A 131 -2.74 3.88 -13.30
C ARG A 131 -1.70 2.91 -12.75
N ASN A 132 -0.80 3.37 -11.89
CA ASN A 132 0.20 2.54 -11.21
C ASN A 132 -0.42 1.37 -10.43
N GLU A 133 -1.51 1.60 -9.69
CA GLU A 133 -2.21 0.51 -9.00
C GLU A 133 -2.74 -0.54 -10.00
N GLN A 134 -3.32 -0.11 -11.12
CA GLN A 134 -3.85 -1.00 -12.15
C GLN A 134 -2.73 -1.76 -12.87
N VAL A 135 -1.67 -1.06 -13.31
CA VAL A 135 -0.52 -1.65 -14.00
C VAL A 135 0.19 -2.66 -13.09
N THR A 136 0.46 -2.29 -11.83
CA THR A 136 1.13 -3.23 -10.91
C THR A 136 0.30 -4.48 -10.65
N LYS A 137 -1.03 -4.37 -10.58
CA LYS A 137 -1.93 -5.53 -10.48
C LYS A 137 -1.92 -6.37 -11.76
N ALA A 138 -2.03 -5.75 -12.92
CA ALA A 138 -2.02 -6.44 -14.20
C ALA A 138 -0.71 -7.21 -14.42
N LEU A 139 0.44 -6.59 -14.14
CA LEU A 139 1.74 -7.25 -14.24
C LEU A 139 1.91 -8.36 -13.21
N LYS A 140 1.37 -8.21 -11.99
CA LYS A 140 1.33 -9.30 -11.01
C LYS A 140 0.55 -10.50 -11.54
N SER A 141 -0.64 -10.28 -12.09
CA SER A 141 -1.45 -11.34 -12.70
C SER A 141 -0.72 -11.99 -13.88
N LYS A 142 -0.21 -11.19 -14.82
CA LYS A 142 0.43 -11.65 -16.05
C LYS A 142 1.65 -12.55 -15.80
N TYR A 143 2.48 -12.17 -14.82
CA TYR A 143 3.74 -12.84 -14.53
C TYR A 143 3.67 -13.81 -13.35
N GLY A 144 2.48 -13.98 -12.75
CA GLY A 144 2.29 -14.81 -11.55
C GLY A 144 3.16 -14.36 -10.38
N LEU A 145 3.30 -13.05 -10.17
CA LEU A 145 4.07 -12.49 -9.05
C LEU A 145 3.24 -12.50 -7.77
N THR A 146 3.93 -12.63 -6.63
CA THR A 146 3.30 -12.74 -5.32
C THR A 146 2.47 -11.51 -4.98
N TYR A 147 1.20 -11.73 -4.65
CA TYR A 147 0.33 -10.72 -4.07
C TYR A 147 0.71 -10.50 -2.61
N GLY A 148 0.61 -9.25 -2.14
CA GLY A 148 0.72 -8.98 -0.71
C GLY A 148 -0.52 -9.52 0.00
N THR A 149 -0.48 -10.78 0.40
CA THR A 149 -1.46 -11.36 1.33
C THR A 149 -1.07 -10.94 2.74
N ASP A 150 -2.03 -10.33 3.41
CA ASP A 150 -2.02 -9.87 4.79
C ASP A 150 -1.13 -8.70 5.19
N LYS A 151 -1.82 -7.64 5.62
CA LYS A 151 -1.26 -6.61 6.49
C LYS A 151 -0.67 -7.23 7.77
N SER A 152 -1.03 -8.44 8.22
CA SER A 152 -0.55 -9.00 9.49
C SER A 152 0.95 -9.33 9.57
N LYS A 153 1.69 -9.27 8.45
CA LYS A 153 3.14 -9.55 8.37
C LYS A 153 4.01 -8.34 8.04
N THR A 154 3.67 -7.14 8.53
CA THR A 154 4.51 -5.95 8.36
C THR A 154 5.54 -5.87 9.48
N ASN A 155 6.81 -5.62 9.15
CA ASN A 155 7.85 -5.40 10.15
C ASN A 155 7.61 -4.09 10.92
N THR A 156 7.00 -4.21 12.11
CA THR A 156 6.59 -3.09 12.95
C THR A 156 7.74 -2.21 13.43
N ARG A 157 8.98 -2.73 13.43
CA ARG A 157 10.18 -2.00 13.87
C ARG A 157 10.55 -0.83 12.93
N LYS A 158 10.10 -0.83 11.68
CA LYS A 158 10.42 0.21 10.67
C LYS A 158 9.31 1.27 10.47
N LEU A 159 8.21 1.19 11.21
CA LEU A 159 7.07 2.12 11.10
C LEU A 159 7.26 3.33 12.02
N ARG A 160 6.84 4.54 11.59
CA ARG A 160 6.72 5.71 12.48
C ARG A 160 5.71 5.41 13.60
N ASN A 161 5.88 6.02 14.78
CA ASN A 161 5.05 5.74 15.98
C ASN A 161 3.53 5.70 15.70
N ALA A 162 3.00 6.63 14.90
CA ALA A 162 1.57 6.64 14.54
C ALA A 162 1.16 5.50 13.58
N GLU A 163 2.01 5.13 12.62
CA GLU A 163 1.74 4.01 11.70
C GLU A 163 1.86 2.67 12.42
N ARG A 164 2.80 2.57 13.36
CA ARG A 164 2.94 1.43 14.27
C ARG A 164 1.70 1.28 15.15
N ALA A 165 1.21 2.35 15.78
CA ALA A 165 -0.01 2.30 16.58
C ALA A 165 -1.22 1.86 15.74
N LYS A 166 -1.38 2.42 14.54
CA LYS A 166 -2.44 2.04 13.60
C LYS A 166 -2.38 0.56 13.20
N TYR A 167 -1.16 0.06 13.03
CA TYR A 167 -0.89 -1.33 12.69
C TYR A 167 -1.21 -2.29 13.84
N GLU A 168 -0.75 -1.97 15.05
CA GLU A 168 -0.99 -2.77 16.24
C GLU A 168 -2.48 -2.82 16.59
N ILE A 169 -3.19 -1.70 16.41
CA ILE A 169 -4.65 -1.68 16.54
C ILE A 169 -5.30 -2.62 15.51
N HIS A 170 -4.88 -2.58 14.24
CA HIS A 170 -5.44 -3.48 13.21
C HIS A 170 -5.26 -4.95 13.57
N ASN A 171 -4.08 -5.35 14.04
CA ASN A 171 -3.84 -6.73 14.47
C ASN A 171 -4.66 -7.11 15.70
N ALA A 172 -4.72 -6.23 16.71
CA ALA A 172 -5.53 -6.45 17.90
C ALA A 172 -7.02 -6.61 17.57
N VAL A 173 -7.54 -5.78 16.66
CA VAL A 173 -8.92 -5.87 16.18
C VAL A 173 -9.14 -7.18 15.43
N ASN A 174 -8.27 -7.55 14.49
CA ASN A 174 -8.42 -8.82 13.77
C ASN A 174 -8.36 -10.04 14.67
N ASP A 175 -7.47 -10.06 15.66
CA ASP A 175 -7.38 -11.18 16.60
C ASP A 175 -8.57 -11.23 17.55
N ALA A 176 -9.05 -10.08 18.03
CA ALA A 176 -10.27 -10.02 18.82
C ALA A 176 -11.48 -10.49 18.00
N LEU A 177 -11.55 -10.13 16.72
CA LEU A 177 -12.61 -10.56 15.80
C LEU A 177 -12.59 -12.06 15.48
N LYS A 178 -11.48 -12.79 15.67
CA LYS A 178 -11.47 -14.25 15.49
C LYS A 178 -12.20 -14.98 16.61
N VAL A 179 -12.27 -14.37 17.80
CA VAL A 179 -12.75 -15.03 19.03
C VAL A 179 -14.05 -14.42 19.55
N ALA A 180 -14.29 -13.14 19.28
CA ALA A 180 -15.47 -12.43 19.76
C ALA A 180 -16.70 -12.70 18.89
N ASP A 181 -17.78 -13.13 19.54
CA ASP A 181 -19.14 -13.28 19.02
C ASP A 181 -20.10 -12.17 19.53
N SER A 182 -19.67 -11.39 20.53
CA SER A 182 -20.44 -10.24 21.08
C SER A 182 -19.59 -8.99 21.26
N TRP A 183 -20.26 -7.83 21.36
CA TRP A 183 -19.60 -6.55 21.64
C TRP A 183 -18.80 -6.55 22.95
N GLN A 184 -19.29 -7.24 23.98
CA GLN A 184 -18.63 -7.34 25.28
C GLN A 184 -17.31 -8.11 25.19
N LYS A 185 -17.32 -9.28 24.54
CA LYS A 185 -16.11 -10.09 24.32
C LYS A 185 -15.12 -9.38 23.41
N PHE A 186 -15.62 -8.65 22.40
CA PHE A 186 -14.79 -7.85 21.52
C PHE A 186 -14.08 -6.72 22.28
N LYS A 187 -14.80 -5.95 23.10
CA LYS A 187 -14.22 -4.88 23.93
C LYS A 187 -13.18 -5.42 24.91
N SER A 188 -13.50 -6.50 25.62
CA SER A 188 -12.55 -7.13 26.55
C SER A 188 -11.31 -7.68 25.83
N GLY A 189 -11.48 -8.27 24.63
CA GLY A 189 -10.38 -8.75 23.82
C GLY A 189 -9.43 -7.66 23.32
N LEU A 190 -9.96 -6.45 23.08
CA LEU A 190 -9.17 -5.27 22.73
C LEU A 190 -8.44 -4.68 23.94
N GLU A 191 -9.13 -4.56 25.08
CA GLU A 191 -8.54 -4.05 26.33
C GLU A 191 -7.35 -4.91 26.79
N LYS A 192 -7.46 -6.24 26.70
CA LYS A 192 -6.35 -7.17 26.98
C LYS A 192 -5.12 -6.94 26.09
N ARG A 193 -5.29 -6.31 24.93
CA ARG A 193 -4.24 -5.99 23.96
C ARG A 193 -3.85 -4.50 23.99
N GLY A 194 -4.31 -3.77 25.01
CA GLY A 194 -4.01 -2.35 25.21
C GLY A 194 -4.70 -1.42 24.22
N VAL A 195 -5.79 -1.85 23.58
CA VAL A 195 -6.57 -1.02 22.65
C VAL A 195 -7.90 -0.64 23.29
N HIS A 196 -8.16 0.65 23.43
CA HIS A 196 -9.43 1.16 23.92
C HIS A 196 -10.40 1.44 22.75
N LEU A 197 -11.66 1.04 22.92
CA LEU A 197 -12.73 1.22 21.93
C LEU A 197 -13.68 2.32 22.41
N GLU A 198 -13.87 3.34 21.57
CA GLU A 198 -14.80 4.44 21.84
C GLU A 198 -15.88 4.52 20.75
N PHE A 199 -17.14 4.60 21.17
CA PHE A 199 -18.25 4.90 20.27
C PHE A 199 -18.39 6.42 20.12
N VAL A 200 -18.45 6.88 18.88
CA VAL A 200 -18.76 8.27 18.54
C VAL A 200 -20.25 8.35 18.26
N TYR A 201 -20.97 9.21 18.97
CA TYR A 201 -22.42 9.39 18.84
C TYR A 201 -22.74 10.65 18.02
N LYS A 202 -23.86 10.63 17.28
CA LYS A 202 -24.33 11.80 16.51
C LYS A 202 -24.89 12.89 17.41
N ASP A 203 -25.53 12.51 18.51
CA ASP A 203 -26.31 13.39 19.37
C ASP A 203 -25.79 13.35 20.81
N LYS A 204 -26.02 14.43 21.57
CA LYS A 204 -25.59 14.54 22.98
C LYS A 204 -26.26 13.48 23.88
N GLU A 205 -27.42 12.97 23.48
CA GLU A 205 -28.22 11.97 24.20
C GLU A 205 -27.74 10.51 23.97
N ARG A 206 -26.66 10.30 23.19
CA ARG A 206 -26.06 8.97 22.92
C ARG A 206 -27.02 7.92 22.32
N SER A 207 -28.12 8.34 21.71
CA SER A 207 -29.13 7.45 21.12
C SER A 207 -28.69 6.80 19.80
N LYS A 208 -27.81 7.46 19.03
CA LYS A 208 -27.36 6.97 17.72
C LYS A 208 -25.84 7.00 17.55
N VAL A 209 -25.22 5.83 17.34
CA VAL A 209 -23.79 5.70 17.08
C VAL A 209 -23.47 6.16 15.65
N GLN A 210 -22.60 7.16 15.52
CA GLN A 210 -22.04 7.66 14.25
C GLN A 210 -20.86 6.81 13.76
N GLY A 211 -20.04 6.27 14.67
CA GLY A 211 -18.87 5.51 14.31
C GLY A 211 -18.06 5.02 15.51
N ILE A 212 -16.87 4.50 15.23
CA ILE A 212 -15.97 3.90 16.21
C ILE A 212 -14.60 4.58 16.13
N ARG A 213 -13.96 4.79 17.28
CA ARG A 213 -12.53 5.07 17.39
C ARG A 213 -11.82 3.98 18.17
N PHE A 214 -10.57 3.76 17.79
CA PHE A 214 -9.64 2.91 18.50
C PHE A 214 -8.48 3.77 19.01
N CYS A 215 -8.14 3.62 20.28
CA CYS A 215 -7.11 4.38 20.96
C CYS A 215 -6.02 3.43 21.47
N LYS A 216 -4.75 3.75 21.20
CA LYS A 216 -3.57 3.02 21.69
C LYS A 216 -2.36 3.96 21.78
N ASP A 217 -1.62 3.90 22.89
CA ASP A 217 -0.36 4.63 23.11
C ASP A 217 -0.46 6.15 22.82
N GLY A 218 -1.57 6.78 23.24
CA GLY A 218 -1.84 8.20 23.00
C GLY A 218 -2.30 8.56 21.58
N TYR A 219 -2.41 7.59 20.67
CA TYR A 219 -2.96 7.78 19.33
C TYR A 219 -4.42 7.33 19.25
N SER A 220 -5.26 8.12 18.58
CA SER A 220 -6.67 7.82 18.32
C SER A 220 -6.96 7.84 16.83
N PHE A 221 -7.57 6.77 16.31
CA PHE A 221 -7.93 6.64 14.90
C PHE A 221 -9.39 6.25 14.75
N LYS A 222 -10.07 6.81 13.74
CA LYS A 222 -11.42 6.34 13.35
C LYS A 222 -11.30 4.91 12.79
N GLY A 223 -12.25 4.04 13.10
CA GLY A 223 -12.23 2.65 12.62
C GLY A 223 -12.05 2.54 11.10
N THR A 224 -12.79 3.37 10.34
CA THR A 224 -12.68 3.46 8.87
C THR A 224 -11.35 3.98 8.35
N GLN A 225 -10.57 4.72 9.16
CA GLN A 225 -9.21 5.09 8.81
C GLN A 225 -8.25 3.90 8.88
N ILE A 226 -8.56 2.89 9.71
CA ILE A 226 -7.76 1.67 9.87
C ILE A 226 -8.16 0.61 8.85
N SER A 227 -9.46 0.27 8.82
CA SER A 227 -10.07 -0.59 7.81
C SER A 227 -11.54 -0.22 7.62
N ARG A 228 -12.04 -0.31 6.39
CA ARG A 228 -13.47 -0.10 6.11
C ARG A 228 -14.36 -1.11 6.83
N ASP A 229 -13.81 -2.27 7.18
CA ASP A 229 -14.53 -3.32 7.90
C ASP A 229 -14.71 -3.03 9.39
N TYR A 230 -14.01 -2.03 9.91
CA TYR A 230 -14.13 -1.59 11.30
C TYR A 230 -15.11 -0.42 11.45
N SER A 231 -16.05 -0.28 10.52
CA SER A 231 -17.18 0.62 10.69
C SER A 231 -18.17 0.04 11.70
N PHE A 232 -18.89 0.90 12.43
CA PHE A 232 -19.89 0.45 13.39
C PHE A 232 -20.91 -0.47 12.74
N GLY A 233 -21.49 -0.08 11.60
CA GLY A 233 -22.51 -0.90 10.93
C GLY A 233 -22.04 -2.30 10.57
N LYS A 234 -20.80 -2.47 10.08
CA LYS A 234 -20.26 -3.79 9.72
C LYS A 234 -19.97 -4.66 10.94
N LEU A 235 -19.37 -4.07 11.99
CA LEU A 235 -19.12 -4.78 13.23
C LEU A 235 -20.42 -5.14 13.96
N ASN A 236 -21.39 -4.24 13.96
CA ASN A 236 -22.70 -4.45 14.56
C ASN A 236 -23.47 -5.57 13.87
N ALA A 237 -23.56 -5.54 12.53
CA ALA A 237 -24.19 -6.61 11.76
C ALA A 237 -23.57 -7.98 12.03
N ARG A 238 -22.24 -8.03 12.23
CA ARG A 238 -21.53 -9.26 12.58
C ARG A 238 -21.93 -9.79 13.96
N PHE A 239 -21.99 -8.94 14.98
CA PHE A 239 -22.32 -9.38 16.33
C PHE A 239 -23.82 -9.66 16.50
N GLU A 240 -24.71 -8.85 15.89
CA GLU A 240 -26.16 -9.11 15.89
C GLU A 240 -26.52 -10.40 15.13
N GLY A 241 -25.88 -10.65 13.98
CA GLY A 241 -26.08 -11.90 13.23
C GLY A 241 -25.64 -13.15 14.01
N THR A 242 -24.61 -13.02 14.85
CA THR A 242 -24.09 -14.13 15.67
C THR A 242 -24.94 -14.37 16.92
N GLU A 243 -25.43 -13.31 17.57
CA GLU A 243 -26.38 -13.38 18.69
C GLU A 243 -27.73 -13.99 18.27
N ASN A 244 -28.22 -13.67 17.07
CA ASN A 244 -29.46 -14.27 16.54
C ASN A 244 -29.33 -15.77 16.22
N LEU A 245 -28.16 -16.23 15.74
CA LEU A 245 -27.90 -17.65 15.50
C LEU A 245 -27.73 -18.45 16.81
N LEU A 246 -27.06 -17.86 17.81
CA LEU A 246 -26.90 -18.49 19.12
C LEU A 246 -28.21 -18.54 19.90
N SER A 247 -29.04 -17.50 19.82
CA SER A 247 -30.37 -17.49 20.45
C SER A 247 -31.36 -18.43 19.75
N ALA A 248 -31.32 -18.56 18.42
CA ALA A 248 -32.10 -19.57 17.71
C ALA A 248 -31.66 -21.00 18.06
N ARG A 249 -30.35 -21.26 18.14
CA ARG A 249 -29.81 -22.56 18.55
C ARG A 249 -30.10 -22.90 20.02
N ALA A 250 -30.07 -21.92 20.92
CA ALA A 250 -30.44 -22.11 22.32
C ALA A 250 -31.95 -22.40 22.47
N LYS A 251 -32.81 -21.76 21.68
CA LYS A 251 -34.25 -22.04 21.63
C LYS A 251 -34.55 -23.44 21.06
N SER A 252 -33.81 -23.88 20.04
CA SER A 252 -33.91 -25.25 19.52
C SER A 252 -33.38 -26.31 20.49
N ALA A 253 -32.33 -26.01 21.26
CA ALA A 253 -31.79 -26.92 22.28
C ALA A 253 -32.78 -27.11 23.45
N GLN A 254 -33.48 -26.06 23.87
CA GLN A 254 -34.53 -26.14 24.90
C GLN A 254 -35.77 -26.92 24.43
N GLN A 255 -36.08 -26.90 23.13
CA GLN A 255 -37.16 -27.72 22.56
C GLN A 255 -36.78 -29.21 22.44
N TYR A 256 -35.49 -29.56 22.38
CA TYR A 256 -35.03 -30.96 22.39
C TYR A 256 -35.03 -31.59 23.78
N GLU A 257 -34.81 -30.82 24.86
CA GLU A 257 -34.87 -31.34 26.23
C GLU A 257 -36.32 -31.57 26.73
N GLN A 258 -37.33 -30.92 26.15
CA GLN A 258 -38.75 -31.18 26.44
C GLN A 258 -39.39 -32.27 25.56
N GLY A 259 -38.66 -32.82 24.59
CA GLY A 259 -39.16 -33.83 23.64
C GLY A 259 -38.74 -35.28 23.92
N CYS A 260 -37.89 -35.54 24.92
CA CYS A 260 -37.38 -36.89 25.20
C CYS A 260 -38.34 -37.71 26.08
N HIS A 261 -39.58 -37.88 25.63
CA HIS A 261 -40.45 -39.01 26.00
C HIS A 261 -41.51 -39.20 24.92
N LYS A 262 -41.15 -39.90 23.83
CA LYS A 262 -41.92 -41.01 23.24
C LYS A 262 -41.35 -41.47 21.90
N ASN A 263 -41.17 -42.79 21.84
CA ASN A 263 -41.18 -43.73 20.73
C ASN A 263 -40.03 -43.78 19.70
N GLU A 264 -39.36 -44.92 19.78
CA GLU A 264 -38.65 -45.65 18.73
C GLU A 264 -39.50 -45.79 17.46
N GLN A 265 -38.90 -45.49 16.29
CA GLN A 265 -38.91 -46.34 15.09
C GLN A 265 -38.09 -45.69 13.95
N MET A 266 -37.06 -46.42 13.50
CA MET A 266 -36.31 -46.24 12.26
C MET A 266 -37.16 -46.69 11.05
N PRO A 267 -36.99 -46.13 9.83
CA PRO A 267 -36.10 -46.78 8.85
C PRO A 267 -35.37 -45.86 7.84
N PHE A 268 -34.09 -46.20 7.58
CA PHE A 268 -33.39 -46.52 6.31
C PHE A 268 -33.59 -45.74 4.97
N MET A 269 -32.42 -45.35 4.40
CA MET A 269 -32.00 -45.12 2.98
C MET A 269 -32.62 -43.95 2.16
N SER A 270 -31.96 -43.25 1.22
CA SER A 270 -30.74 -43.47 0.39
C SER A 270 -30.19 -42.16 -0.22
N GLU A 271 -28.91 -42.21 -0.62
CA GLU A 271 -28.15 -41.52 -1.70
C GLU A 271 -28.89 -40.59 -2.70
N SER A 272 -28.33 -39.40 -2.99
CA SER A 272 -27.92 -39.02 -4.37
C SER A 272 -27.08 -37.73 -4.42
N SER A 273 -26.16 -37.75 -5.38
CA SER A 273 -25.20 -36.74 -5.79
C SER A 273 -25.83 -35.59 -6.60
N GLN A 274 -25.23 -34.39 -6.56
CA GLN A 274 -24.81 -33.58 -7.73
C GLN A 274 -24.54 -32.10 -7.34
N ASP A 275 -23.30 -31.65 -7.55
CA ASP A 275 -23.03 -30.27 -8.01
C ASP A 275 -23.53 -30.12 -9.46
N PRO A 276 -23.92 -28.91 -9.93
CA PRO A 276 -22.98 -28.13 -10.73
C PRO A 276 -23.08 -26.60 -10.62
N TRP A 277 -22.02 -25.97 -11.12
CA TRP A 277 -21.69 -24.55 -11.21
C TRP A 277 -22.68 -23.66 -11.96
N ASP A 278 -22.80 -22.39 -11.51
CA ASP A 278 -22.81 -21.11 -12.26
C ASP A 278 -23.37 -20.03 -11.31
N GLY A 279 -22.98 -18.76 -11.25
CA GLY A 279 -22.05 -17.95 -12.00
C GLY A 279 -22.22 -16.49 -11.54
N ILE A 280 -21.10 -15.80 -11.32
CA ILE A 280 -20.82 -14.41 -11.71
C ILE A 280 -21.59 -13.23 -11.05
N SER A 281 -20.78 -12.22 -10.70
CA SER A 281 -21.05 -10.77 -10.53
C SER A 281 -21.60 -10.30 -9.17
N SER A 282 -21.04 -9.29 -8.49
CA SER A 282 -20.27 -8.14 -9.00
C SER A 282 -19.80 -7.22 -7.85
N ILE A 283 -18.75 -6.41 -8.14
CA ILE A 283 -18.44 -5.06 -7.60
C ILE A 283 -18.11 -4.95 -6.10
N GLY A 284 -17.00 -4.40 -5.59
CA GLY A 284 -15.93 -3.56 -6.14
C GLY A 284 -15.38 -2.62 -5.04
N LEU A 285 -14.16 -2.12 -5.26
CA LEU A 285 -13.66 -0.79 -4.83
C LEU A 285 -12.98 -0.57 -3.45
N PHE A 286 -11.64 -0.63 -3.49
CA PHE A 286 -10.64 0.44 -3.20
C PHE A 286 -9.70 0.38 -1.96
N ALA A 287 -8.41 0.41 -2.34
CA ALA A 287 -7.18 0.94 -1.74
C ALA A 287 -6.49 0.21 -0.57
N PRO A 288 -5.21 -0.17 -0.73
CA PRO A 288 -4.27 -0.23 0.38
C PRO A 288 -3.21 0.87 0.27
N ALA A 289 -3.19 1.71 1.31
CA ALA A 289 -2.04 2.51 1.67
C ALA A 289 -0.89 1.57 2.10
N ASN A 290 0.28 1.70 1.48
CA ASN A 290 1.51 1.14 2.02
C ASN A 290 2.63 2.18 1.87
N ALA A 291 2.90 2.88 2.98
CA ALA A 291 4.10 3.66 3.15
C ALA A 291 5.22 2.70 3.57
N GLN A 292 6.06 2.30 2.62
CA GLN A 292 7.40 1.84 2.95
C GLN A 292 8.33 3.06 2.92
N THR A 293 8.90 3.34 4.07
CA THR A 293 9.88 4.41 4.31
C THR A 293 11.12 4.11 3.47
N PHE A 294 11.31 4.92 2.44
CA PHE A 294 12.56 5.03 1.71
C PHE A 294 13.06 6.43 2.00
N GLU A 295 14.36 6.55 2.25
CA GLU A 295 15.02 7.80 2.61
C GLU A 295 14.54 8.97 1.73
N GLN A 296 14.33 10.10 2.40
CA GLN A 296 14.05 11.35 1.74
C GLN A 296 15.28 11.75 0.95
N PHE A 297 15.07 12.23 -0.28
CA PHE A 297 16.15 12.84 -1.07
C PHE A 297 16.81 13.94 -0.23
N PRO A 298 18.15 14.01 -0.16
CA PRO A 298 18.81 15.23 0.24
C PRO A 298 18.40 16.30 -0.77
N GLU A 299 17.67 17.32 -0.31
CA GLU A 299 17.54 18.54 -1.10
C GLU A 299 18.95 19.12 -1.24
N ASP A 300 19.36 19.37 -2.48
CA ASP A 300 20.67 19.92 -2.78
C ASP A 300 20.78 21.33 -2.18
N GLU A 301 21.44 21.45 -1.02
CA GLU A 301 21.63 22.71 -0.29
C GLU A 301 22.53 23.71 -1.03
N SER A 302 23.11 23.34 -2.18
CA SER A 302 23.95 24.24 -2.99
C SER A 302 23.22 25.50 -3.48
N ALA A 303 21.88 25.53 -3.49
CA ALA A 303 21.10 26.70 -3.87
C ALA A 303 20.89 27.75 -2.76
N LYS A 304 21.24 27.46 -1.48
CA LYS A 304 20.93 28.35 -0.34
C LYS A 304 22.04 29.34 0.04
N LYS A 305 23.22 29.30 -0.59
CA LYS A 305 24.35 30.19 -0.26
C LYS A 305 24.59 31.32 -1.28
N LYS A 306 23.60 32.15 -1.59
CA LYS A 306 23.83 33.52 -2.11
C LYS A 306 22.74 34.51 -1.66
N LYS A 307 22.73 34.90 -0.39
CA LYS A 307 22.32 36.25 0.03
C LYS A 307 23.41 36.85 0.92
N LYS A 308 24.21 37.71 0.29
CA LYS A 308 25.37 38.41 0.85
C LYS A 308 24.88 39.52 1.79
N LYS A 309 25.51 39.63 2.96
CA LYS A 309 25.39 40.70 3.96
C LYS A 309 25.38 42.10 3.31
N ARG A 310 24.40 42.95 3.66
CA ARG A 310 24.59 44.42 3.68
C ARG A 310 24.80 44.84 5.13
N ARG A 311 25.96 45.47 5.38
CA ARG A 311 26.39 46.00 6.68
C ARG A 311 25.55 47.24 7.05
N ARG A 312 25.35 47.40 8.37
CA ARG A 312 24.81 48.58 9.06
C ARG A 312 25.75 49.78 8.86
N GLY A 313 25.16 50.98 8.73
CA GLY A 313 25.78 52.26 9.09
C GLY A 313 24.79 53.01 9.97
N PHE A 314 25.25 53.47 11.13
CA PHE A 314 24.54 54.36 12.06
C PHE A 314 25.17 55.76 11.96
N SER A 315 24.34 56.79 11.94
CA SER A 315 24.57 58.17 12.43
C SER A 315 23.16 58.77 12.58
N LEU A 316 22.76 59.49 13.61
CA LEU A 316 23.48 60.45 14.47
C LEU A 316 23.80 59.91 15.87
#